data_AF-A0A6A0GVC6-F1
#
_entry.id   AF-A0A6A0GVC6-F1
#
_cell.length_a   1.000
_cell.length_b   1.000
_cell.length_c   1.000
_cell.angle_alpha   90.00
_cell.angle_beta   90.00
_cell.angle_gamma   90.00
#
_symmetry.space_group_name_H-M   'P 1'
#
loop_
_entity.id
_entity.type
_entity.pdbx_description
1 polymer ?
#
loop_
_entity_poly.entity_id
_entity_poly.type
_entity_poly.pdbx_seq_one_letter_code
_entity_poly.pdbx_strand_id
1 'polypeptide(L)'
;MMITNLFVERVPQEQLQYEPGEAWFLVHHAVFHKTKKNIRVVFDCSLKYCGVSLNDNLLEGQDLTNLLLGVLLRFRQGPVASMADIEKMYYQVRVPQKHSNLMRFFWYDDQGKPVEYRLRVHVFGARSSPSVASFALRRAALDAHRWSAAAKTAVQRNFYVNDFLLSSSDPAAAELLCGEVKGLLAE
;
A
#
# COMPACT_ATOMS: atom_id res chain seq x y z
N MET A 1 3.15 13.43 10.01
CA MET A 1 2.42 12.74 8.93
C MET A 1 2.46 11.22 9.05
N MET A 2 3.62 10.54 9.09
CA MET A 2 3.64 9.06 9.22
C MET A 2 3.27 8.56 10.62
N ILE A 3 3.77 9.22 11.68
CA ILE A 3 3.44 8.89 13.09
C ILE A 3 1.98 9.25 13.40
N THR A 4 1.52 10.42 12.96
CA THR A 4 0.13 10.89 13.14
C THR A 4 -0.90 9.98 12.48
N ASN A 5 -0.54 9.31 11.39
CA ASN A 5 -1.39 8.36 10.69
C ASN A 5 -1.21 6.91 11.18
N LEU A 6 -0.48 6.71 12.28
CA LEU A 6 -0.28 5.40 12.90
C LEU A 6 0.44 4.37 11.99
N PHE A 7 1.10 4.83 10.92
CA PHE A 7 1.89 3.99 10.00
C PHE A 7 3.24 3.59 10.57
N VAL A 8 3.76 4.43 11.46
CA VAL A 8 5.04 4.25 12.13
C VAL A 8 4.82 4.39 13.62
N GLU A 9 5.53 3.59 14.40
CA GLU A 9 5.64 3.79 15.84
C GLU A 9 7.10 3.73 16.28
N ARG A 10 7.40 4.43 17.38
CA ARG A 10 8.68 4.24 18.08
C ARG A 10 8.69 2.83 18.67
N VAL A 11 9.81 2.12 18.54
CA VAL A 11 9.94 0.80 19.18
C VAL A 11 9.89 0.99 20.70
N PRO A 12 9.00 0.29 21.43
CA PRO A 12 8.94 0.34 22.89
C PRO A 12 10.27 -0.06 23.52
N GLN A 13 10.62 0.50 24.68
CA GLN A 13 11.91 0.26 25.32
C GLN A 13 12.12 -1.23 25.65
N GLU A 14 11.04 -1.92 26.00
CA GLU A 14 11.00 -3.35 26.31
C GLU A 14 11.27 -4.23 25.08
N GLN A 15 11.13 -3.67 23.87
CA GLN A 15 11.31 -4.37 22.60
C GLN A 15 12.60 -3.94 21.88
N LEU A 16 13.44 -3.12 22.50
CA LEU A 16 14.74 -2.76 21.94
C LEU A 16 15.71 -3.96 21.93
N GLN A 17 15.53 -4.90 22.87
CA GLN A 17 16.24 -6.17 22.85
C GLN A 17 15.47 -7.18 21.98
N TYR A 18 16.19 -7.91 21.14
CA TYR A 18 15.67 -8.92 20.23
C TYR A 18 16.74 -9.99 20.00
N GLU A 19 16.32 -11.22 19.73
CA GLU A 19 17.24 -12.29 19.38
C GLU A 19 17.70 -12.15 17.91
N PRO A 20 18.86 -12.72 17.56
CA PRO A 20 19.33 -12.73 16.17
C PRO A 20 18.28 -13.28 15.20
N GLY A 21 17.94 -12.50 14.18
CA GLY A 21 16.93 -12.85 13.16
C GLY A 21 15.51 -12.38 13.46
N GLU A 22 15.23 -11.84 14.65
CA GLU A 22 13.89 -11.34 14.99
C GLU A 22 13.64 -9.88 14.56
N ALA A 23 14.68 -9.17 14.14
CA ALA A 23 14.60 -7.80 13.67
C ALA A 23 15.38 -7.58 12.37
N TRP A 24 14.84 -6.71 11.53
CA TRP A 24 15.52 -6.24 10.32
C TRP A 24 15.40 -4.72 10.21
N PHE A 25 16.53 -4.08 9.88
CA PHE A 25 16.62 -2.64 9.73
C PHE A 25 16.63 -2.26 8.26
N LEU A 26 15.58 -1.55 7.86
CA LEU A 26 15.44 -0.96 6.55
C LEU A 26 16.27 0.32 6.46
N VAL A 27 17.11 0.37 5.43
CA VAL A 27 17.74 1.62 5.02
C VAL A 27 16.70 2.46 4.30
N HIS A 28 16.69 3.76 4.57
CA HIS A 28 15.81 4.70 3.90
C HIS A 28 16.56 5.92 3.42
N HIS A 29 15.99 6.58 2.40
CA HIS A 29 16.50 7.82 1.87
C HIS A 29 15.38 8.73 1.41
N ALA A 30 15.66 10.03 1.36
CA ALA A 30 14.73 11.05 0.88
C ALA A 30 14.82 11.16 -0.65
N VAL A 31 13.67 11.02 -1.32
CA VAL A 31 13.51 11.32 -2.74
C VAL A 31 12.74 12.61 -2.90
N PHE A 32 13.33 13.56 -3.61
CA PHE A 32 12.75 14.88 -3.88
C PHE A 32 12.01 14.85 -5.21
N HIS A 33 10.74 15.24 -5.20
CA HIS A 33 10.02 15.42 -6.45
C HIS A 33 10.44 16.76 -7.08
N LYS A 34 11.00 16.71 -8.30
CA LYS A 34 11.52 17.90 -9.02
C LYS A 34 10.52 19.06 -9.07
N THR A 35 9.24 18.76 -9.26
CA THR A 35 8.18 19.78 -9.43
C THR A 35 7.34 20.06 -8.17
N LYS A 36 7.00 19.05 -7.35
CA LYS A 36 5.94 19.18 -6.32
C LYS A 36 6.43 19.64 -4.93
N LYS A 37 7.70 20.03 -4.78
CA LYS A 37 8.34 20.43 -3.51
C LYS A 37 8.04 19.49 -2.32
N ASN A 38 7.73 18.23 -2.60
CA ASN A 38 7.44 17.22 -1.59
C ASN A 38 8.57 16.20 -1.51
N ILE A 39 8.79 15.70 -0.30
CA ILE A 39 9.78 14.67 0.01
C ILE A 39 9.04 13.35 0.20
N ARG A 40 9.56 12.28 -0.40
CA ARG A 40 9.11 10.90 -0.15
C ARG A 40 10.24 10.14 0.50
N VAL A 41 9.95 9.48 1.63
CA VAL A 41 10.89 8.53 2.24
C VAL A 41 10.71 7.19 1.52
N VAL A 42 11.80 6.66 0.97
CA VAL A 42 11.83 5.36 0.30
C VAL A 42 12.61 4.41 1.18
N PHE A 43 12.03 3.23 1.45
CA PHE A 43 12.67 2.15 2.18
C PHE A 43 13.23 1.13 1.18
N ASP A 44 14.50 0.80 1.30
CA ASP A 44 15.16 -0.20 0.47
C ASP A 44 15.07 -1.58 1.16
N CYS A 45 14.15 -2.41 0.67
CA CYS A 45 13.95 -3.78 1.16
C CYS A 45 14.85 -4.80 0.42
N SER A 46 15.58 -4.37 -0.61
CA SER A 46 16.48 -5.20 -1.42
C SER A 46 17.94 -5.05 -1.01
N LEU A 47 18.27 -4.03 -0.20
CA LEU A 47 19.62 -3.84 0.30
C LEU A 47 20.05 -5.06 1.11
N LYS A 48 21.23 -5.60 0.77
CA LYS A 48 21.80 -6.77 1.42
C LYS A 48 22.71 -6.38 2.58
N TYR A 49 22.57 -7.09 3.69
CA TYR A 49 23.49 -7.10 4.81
C TYR A 49 23.87 -8.55 5.10
N CYS A 50 25.16 -8.83 5.26
CA CYS A 50 25.68 -10.19 5.44
C CYS A 50 25.16 -11.19 4.38
N GLY A 51 25.00 -10.75 3.13
CA GLY A 51 24.59 -11.58 1.99
C GLY A 51 23.08 -11.76 1.79
N VAL A 52 22.24 -11.26 2.71
CA VAL A 52 20.78 -11.39 2.65
C VAL A 52 20.09 -10.03 2.71
N SER A 53 18.92 -9.91 2.09
CA SER A 53 18.02 -8.76 2.22
C SER A 53 16.67 -9.19 2.79
N LEU A 54 15.81 -8.23 3.15
CA LEU A 54 14.43 -8.54 3.52
C LEU A 54 13.70 -9.24 2.36
N ASN A 55 13.87 -8.74 1.13
CA ASN A 55 13.22 -9.28 -0.06
C ASN A 55 13.66 -10.70 -0.44
N ASP A 56 14.87 -11.12 -0.07
CA ASP A 56 15.33 -12.51 -0.24
C ASP A 56 14.53 -13.49 0.65
N ASN A 57 13.95 -12.99 1.75
CA ASN A 57 13.23 -13.77 2.75
C ASN A 57 11.70 -13.56 2.71
N LEU A 58 11.21 -12.64 1.87
CA LEU A 58 9.78 -12.42 1.67
C LEU A 58 9.24 -13.27 0.52
N LEU A 59 8.12 -13.93 0.76
CA LEU A 59 7.35 -14.56 -0.32
C LEU A 59 6.64 -13.48 -1.14
N GLU A 60 6.77 -13.55 -2.46
CA GLU A 60 6.13 -12.62 -3.39
C GLU A 60 4.60 -12.67 -3.33
N GLY A 61 4.06 -13.86 -3.07
CA GLY A 61 2.64 -14.14 -3.11
C GLY A 61 2.13 -14.33 -4.55
N GLN A 62 0.81 -14.39 -4.69
CA GLN A 62 0.15 -14.51 -5.99
C GLN A 62 0.06 -13.14 -6.68
N ASP A 63 0.30 -13.09 -7.99
CA ASP A 63 -0.04 -11.91 -8.79
C ASP A 63 -1.55 -11.80 -8.95
N LEU A 64 -2.13 -10.83 -8.26
CA LEU A 64 -3.56 -10.49 -8.28
C LEU A 64 -3.84 -9.22 -9.07
N THR A 65 -2.85 -8.72 -9.81
CA THR A 65 -2.97 -7.51 -10.61
C THR A 65 -3.84 -7.79 -11.82
N ASN A 66 -4.78 -6.91 -12.14
CA ASN A 66 -5.52 -7.03 -13.39
C ASN A 66 -4.58 -6.74 -14.55
N LEU A 67 -4.72 -7.51 -15.64
CA LEU A 67 -4.01 -7.21 -16.88
C LEU A 67 -4.32 -5.79 -17.33
N LEU A 68 -3.28 -4.97 -17.53
CA LEU A 68 -3.40 -3.58 -17.97
C LEU A 68 -4.28 -3.47 -19.22
N LEU A 69 -4.04 -4.33 -20.21
CA LEU A 69 -4.86 -4.39 -21.42
C LEU A 69 -6.35 -4.60 -21.11
N GLY A 70 -6.68 -5.51 -20.18
CA GLY A 70 -8.05 -5.76 -19.78
C GLY A 70 -8.71 -4.54 -19.13
N VAL A 71 -7.98 -3.82 -18.28
CA VAL A 71 -8.46 -2.57 -17.65
C VAL A 71 -8.69 -1.50 -18.71
N LEU A 72 -7.74 -1.29 -19.62
CA LEU A 72 -7.84 -0.29 -20.69
C LEU A 72 -8.96 -0.59 -21.68
N LEU A 73 -9.21 -1.88 -22.00
CA LEU A 73 -10.34 -2.26 -22.86
C LEU A 73 -11.68 -1.93 -22.21
N ARG A 74 -11.86 -2.22 -20.91
CA ARG A 74 -13.07 -1.84 -20.16
C ARG A 74 -13.24 -0.32 -20.07
N PHE A 75 -12.15 0.39 -19.85
CA PHE A 75 -12.14 1.85 -19.76
C PHE A 75 -12.61 2.56 -21.05
N ARG A 76 -12.60 1.87 -22.19
CA ARG A 76 -13.01 2.40 -23.50
C ARG A 76 -14.42 1.97 -23.94
N GLN A 77 -15.18 1.26 -23.12
CA GLN A 77 -16.48 0.70 -23.52
C GLN A 77 -17.62 1.72 -23.61
N GLY A 78 -17.58 2.77 -22.80
CA GLY A 78 -18.60 3.81 -22.71
C GLY A 78 -18.07 5.20 -23.07
N PRO A 79 -18.98 6.16 -23.30
CA PRO A 79 -18.64 7.53 -23.69
C PRO A 79 -18.09 8.38 -22.53
N VAL A 80 -18.31 7.99 -21.27
CA VAL A 80 -17.83 8.74 -20.09
C VAL A 80 -16.72 7.98 -19.40
N ALA A 81 -15.63 8.68 -19.09
CA ALA A 81 -14.44 8.14 -18.47
C ALA A 81 -14.22 8.74 -17.06
N SER A 82 -13.88 7.91 -16.09
CA SER A 82 -13.57 8.34 -14.72
C SER A 82 -12.30 7.65 -14.22
N MET A 83 -11.46 8.41 -13.51
CA MET A 83 -10.19 7.92 -12.99
C MET A 83 -10.01 8.35 -11.54
N ALA A 84 -9.40 7.49 -10.74
CA ALA A 84 -9.01 7.79 -9.36
C ALA A 84 -7.76 6.99 -8.99
N ASP A 85 -7.07 7.37 -7.92
CA ASP A 85 -5.99 6.59 -7.33
C ASP A 85 -6.22 6.34 -5.84
N ILE A 86 -5.76 5.19 -5.33
CA ILE A 86 -5.70 4.94 -3.89
C ILE A 86 -4.42 5.58 -3.34
N GLU A 87 -4.58 6.67 -2.60
CA GLU A 87 -3.46 7.34 -1.96
C GLU A 87 -2.73 6.38 -1.01
N LYS A 88 -1.43 6.20 -1.24
CA LYS A 88 -0.55 5.34 -0.43
C LYS A 88 -1.13 3.92 -0.26
N MET A 89 -1.60 3.29 -1.34
CA MET A 89 -2.24 1.97 -1.35
C MET A 89 -1.59 0.93 -0.41
N TYR A 90 -0.26 0.78 -0.44
CA TYR A 90 0.43 -0.19 0.44
C TYR A 90 0.27 0.13 1.92
N TYR A 91 0.20 1.42 2.28
CA TYR A 91 0.11 1.87 3.66
C TYR A 91 -1.29 1.66 4.24
N GLN A 92 -2.29 1.38 3.38
CA GLN A 92 -3.64 1.03 3.81
C GLN A 92 -3.71 -0.38 4.40
N VAL A 93 -2.69 -1.21 4.23
CA VAL A 93 -2.64 -2.57 4.77
C VAL A 93 -1.61 -2.68 5.90
N ARG A 94 -2.06 -3.15 7.06
CA ARG A 94 -1.21 -3.31 8.25
C ARG A 94 -0.34 -4.56 8.16
N VAL A 95 0.90 -4.44 8.62
CA VAL A 95 1.78 -5.58 8.88
C VAL A 95 1.35 -6.21 10.22
N PRO A 96 1.23 -7.54 10.31
CA PRO A 96 0.94 -8.22 11.56
C PRO A 96 1.99 -7.88 12.63
N GLN A 97 1.53 -7.65 13.87
CA GLN A 97 2.39 -7.19 14.97
C GLN A 97 3.64 -8.08 15.18
N LYS A 98 3.49 -9.39 15.01
CA LYS A 98 4.58 -10.38 15.11
C LYS A 98 5.69 -10.21 14.07
N HIS A 99 5.44 -9.50 12.97
CA HIS A 99 6.40 -9.25 11.90
C HIS A 99 6.89 -7.79 11.86
N SER A 100 6.32 -6.89 12.67
CA SER A 100 6.65 -5.47 12.62
C SER A 100 8.13 -5.17 12.94
N ASN A 101 8.82 -6.05 13.68
CA ASN A 101 10.26 -5.91 13.94
C ASN A 101 11.14 -6.12 12.70
N LEU A 102 10.61 -6.76 11.64
CA LEU A 102 11.30 -6.88 10.36
C LEU A 102 11.23 -5.60 9.52
N MET A 103 10.53 -4.57 10.01
CA MET A 103 10.31 -3.30 9.34
C MET A 103 10.87 -2.13 10.17
N ARG A 104 11.95 -2.36 10.92
CA ARG A 104 12.59 -1.32 11.74
C ARG A 104 13.40 -0.36 10.89
N PHE A 105 13.63 0.84 11.39
CA PHE A 105 14.55 1.81 10.83
C PHE A 105 14.97 2.83 11.89
N PHE A 106 16.10 3.50 11.67
CA PHE A 106 16.54 4.59 12.54
C PHE A 106 16.01 5.94 12.06
N TRP A 107 15.61 6.79 12.99
CA TRP A 107 15.33 8.20 12.75
C TRP A 107 15.86 9.05 13.90
N TYR A 108 16.00 10.36 13.71
CA TYR A 108 16.49 11.26 14.75
C TYR A 108 15.34 11.83 15.57
N ASP A 109 15.49 11.87 16.89
CA ASP A 109 14.59 12.62 17.76
C ASP A 109 14.91 14.13 17.74
N ASP A 110 14.16 14.92 18.50
CA ASP A 110 14.32 16.38 18.57
C ASP A 110 15.69 16.81 19.14
N GLN A 111 16.41 15.89 19.80
CA GLN A 111 17.76 16.12 20.32
C GLN A 111 18.85 15.67 19.32
N GLY A 112 18.45 15.21 18.13
CA GLY A 112 19.36 14.69 17.11
C GLY A 112 19.92 13.31 17.44
N LYS A 113 19.34 12.58 18.40
CA LYS A 113 19.78 11.23 18.75
C LYS A 113 19.09 10.19 17.86
N PRO A 114 19.82 9.17 17.35
CA PRO A 114 19.18 8.08 16.62
C PRO A 114 18.28 7.25 17.55
N VAL A 115 17.07 7.00 17.07
CA VAL A 115 16.01 6.26 17.75
C VAL A 115 15.43 5.22 16.80
N GLU A 116 15.09 4.04 17.32
CA GLU A 116 14.45 2.97 16.56
C GLU A 116 12.94 3.22 16.39
N TYR A 117 12.51 3.17 15.14
CA TYR A 117 11.12 3.16 14.74
C TYR A 117 10.83 1.87 13.97
N ARG A 118 9.55 1.52 13.86
CA ARG A 118 9.11 0.47 12.95
C ARG A 118 7.86 0.87 12.19
N LEU A 119 7.78 0.41 10.95
CA LEU A 119 6.57 0.51 10.14
C LEU A 119 5.56 -0.55 10.61
N ARG A 120 4.29 -0.14 10.70
CA ARG A 120 3.15 -1.03 10.98
C ARG A 120 2.33 -1.33 9.74
N VAL A 121 2.81 -0.94 8.57
CA VAL A 121 2.10 -1.04 7.29
C VAL A 121 3.04 -1.54 6.21
N HIS A 122 2.45 -2.12 5.17
CA HIS A 122 3.22 -2.55 4.01
C HIS A 122 3.79 -1.34 3.27
N VAL A 123 4.98 -1.48 2.70
CA VAL A 123 5.67 -0.38 1.99
C VAL A 123 5.98 -0.74 0.55
N PHE A 124 6.14 0.30 -0.27
CA PHE A 124 6.71 0.14 -1.60
C PHE A 124 8.15 -0.37 -1.51
N GLY A 125 8.53 -1.27 -2.41
CA GLY A 125 9.86 -1.89 -2.45
C GLY A 125 9.95 -3.24 -1.75
N ALA A 126 9.01 -3.59 -0.86
CA ALA A 126 8.94 -4.94 -0.27
C ALA A 126 8.27 -5.93 -1.23
N ARG A 127 8.89 -7.09 -1.43
CA ARG A 127 8.51 -8.10 -2.43
C ARG A 127 7.07 -8.61 -2.28
N SER A 128 6.59 -8.74 -1.05
CA SER A 128 5.24 -9.23 -0.75
C SER A 128 4.15 -8.16 -0.85
N SER A 129 4.50 -6.87 -0.83
CA SER A 129 3.54 -5.76 -0.72
C SER A 129 2.53 -5.71 -1.88
N PRO A 130 2.90 -5.94 -3.16
CA PRO A 130 1.95 -5.94 -4.27
C PRO A 130 0.84 -6.99 -4.12
N SER A 131 1.21 -8.22 -3.78
CA SER A 131 0.25 -9.31 -3.59
C SER A 131 -0.68 -9.03 -2.40
N VAL A 132 -0.12 -8.61 -1.27
CA VAL A 132 -0.89 -8.32 -0.05
C VAL A 132 -1.87 -7.16 -0.26
N ALA A 133 -1.44 -6.06 -0.87
CA ALA A 133 -2.31 -4.92 -1.13
C ALA A 133 -3.43 -5.24 -2.14
N SER A 134 -3.10 -6.00 -3.20
CA SER A 134 -4.09 -6.43 -4.20
C SER A 134 -5.10 -7.41 -3.61
N PHE A 135 -4.65 -8.32 -2.73
CA PHE A 135 -5.53 -9.22 -2.00
C PHE A 135 -6.48 -8.44 -1.10
N ALA A 136 -5.96 -7.50 -0.30
CA ALA A 136 -6.78 -6.68 0.59
C ALA A 136 -7.86 -5.90 -0.17
N LEU A 137 -7.50 -5.27 -1.30
CA LEU A 137 -8.44 -4.55 -2.16
C LEU A 137 -9.58 -5.45 -2.67
N ARG A 138 -9.23 -6.63 -3.20
CA ARG A 138 -10.23 -7.61 -3.67
C ARG A 138 -11.08 -8.14 -2.53
N ARG A 139 -10.47 -8.38 -1.36
CA ARG A 139 -11.13 -8.90 -0.17
C ARG A 139 -12.14 -7.89 0.38
N ALA A 140 -11.81 -6.60 0.41
CA ALA A 140 -12.74 -5.54 0.78
C ALA A 140 -14.03 -5.57 -0.06
N ALA A 141 -13.90 -5.78 -1.38
CA ALA A 141 -15.07 -5.94 -2.26
C ALA A 141 -15.89 -7.21 -2.01
N LEU A 142 -15.26 -8.30 -1.57
CA LEU A 142 -15.95 -9.56 -1.26
C LEU A 142 -16.68 -9.50 0.08
N ASP A 143 -16.06 -8.88 1.09
CA ASP A 143 -16.61 -8.76 2.44
C ASP A 143 -17.64 -7.62 2.55
N ALA A 144 -17.63 -6.66 1.62
CA ALA A 144 -18.64 -5.64 1.50
C ALA A 144 -20.03 -6.26 1.22
N HIS A 145 -20.98 -6.13 2.13
CA HIS A 145 -22.35 -6.65 1.94
C HIS A 145 -23.36 -5.60 1.50
N ARG A 146 -23.09 -4.32 1.76
CA ARG A 146 -24.05 -3.21 1.61
C ARG A 146 -24.04 -2.52 0.25
N TRP A 147 -23.04 -2.81 -0.57
CA TRP A 147 -22.78 -2.13 -1.84
C TRP A 147 -23.26 -2.94 -3.04
N SER A 148 -23.54 -2.27 -4.15
CA SER A 148 -24.02 -2.92 -5.38
C SER A 148 -23.02 -3.95 -5.93
N ALA A 149 -23.53 -4.95 -6.64
CA ALA A 149 -22.69 -5.89 -7.38
C ALA A 149 -21.81 -5.19 -8.42
N ALA A 150 -22.28 -4.07 -8.99
CA ALA A 150 -21.53 -3.25 -9.92
C ALA A 150 -20.30 -2.61 -9.26
N ALA A 151 -20.46 -2.02 -8.06
CA ALA A 151 -19.35 -1.43 -7.31
C ALA A 151 -18.29 -2.48 -6.93
N LYS A 152 -18.71 -3.65 -6.45
CA LYS A 152 -17.79 -4.76 -6.14
C LYS A 152 -17.04 -5.23 -7.39
N THR A 153 -17.75 -5.36 -8.51
CA THR A 153 -17.15 -5.75 -9.80
C THR A 153 -16.16 -4.71 -10.28
N ALA A 154 -16.48 -3.43 -10.13
CA ALA A 154 -15.59 -2.33 -10.47
C ALA A 154 -14.30 -2.38 -9.64
N VAL A 155 -14.38 -2.57 -8.31
CA VAL A 155 -13.19 -2.72 -7.45
C VAL A 155 -12.35 -3.92 -7.89
N GLN A 156 -12.98 -5.05 -8.22
CA GLN A 156 -12.25 -6.26 -8.61
C GLN A 156 -11.59 -6.16 -9.99
N ARG A 157 -12.18 -5.42 -10.94
CA ARG A 157 -11.79 -5.49 -12.35
C ARG A 157 -11.23 -4.20 -12.92
N ASN A 158 -11.45 -3.06 -12.30
CA ASN A 158 -11.14 -1.75 -12.90
C ASN A 158 -9.92 -1.06 -12.28
N PHE A 159 -9.25 -1.72 -11.32
CA PHE A 159 -7.96 -1.29 -10.81
C PHE A 159 -6.80 -1.90 -11.59
N TYR A 160 -5.81 -1.08 -11.95
CA TYR A 160 -4.45 -1.50 -12.27
C TYR A 160 -3.52 -1.03 -11.15
N VAL A 161 -3.10 -1.95 -10.28
CA VAL A 161 -2.41 -1.64 -9.02
C VAL A 161 -3.26 -0.64 -8.21
N ASN A 162 -2.82 0.62 -8.08
CA ASN A 162 -3.51 1.67 -7.33
C ASN A 162 -4.43 2.54 -8.19
N ASP A 163 -4.40 2.41 -9.52
CA ASP A 163 -5.13 3.28 -10.45
C ASP A 163 -6.48 2.67 -10.82
N PHE A 164 -7.56 3.37 -10.51
CA PHE A 164 -8.93 3.02 -10.88
C PHE A 164 -9.32 3.66 -12.21
N LEU A 165 -9.84 2.86 -13.14
CA LEU A 165 -10.25 3.30 -14.47
C LEU A 165 -11.66 2.79 -14.79
N LEU A 166 -12.64 3.68 -14.80
CA LEU A 166 -14.05 3.36 -15.02
C LEU A 166 -14.58 4.00 -16.30
N SER A 167 -15.43 3.24 -17.00
CA SER A 167 -16.19 3.73 -18.15
C SER A 167 -17.68 3.55 -17.88
N SER A 168 -18.48 4.54 -18.28
CA SER A 168 -19.92 4.60 -18.02
C SER A 168 -20.70 5.12 -19.24
N SER A 169 -22.00 4.83 -19.28
CA SER A 169 -22.92 5.28 -20.34
C SER A 169 -23.15 6.79 -20.36
N ASP A 170 -23.14 7.40 -19.18
CA ASP A 170 -23.46 8.80 -18.96
C ASP A 170 -22.86 9.30 -17.63
N PRO A 171 -22.83 10.62 -17.39
CA PRO A 171 -22.22 11.19 -16.19
C PRO A 171 -22.92 10.77 -14.88
N ALA A 172 -24.24 10.59 -14.88
CA ALA A 172 -24.97 10.24 -13.66
C ALA A 172 -24.65 8.80 -13.21
N ALA A 173 -24.56 7.87 -14.16
CA ALA A 173 -24.08 6.51 -13.90
C ALA A 173 -22.63 6.48 -13.38
N ALA A 174 -21.76 7.34 -13.93
CA ALA A 174 -20.38 7.48 -13.46
C ALA A 174 -20.31 7.99 -12.02
N GLU A 175 -21.05 9.04 -11.70
CA GLU A 175 -21.07 9.64 -10.36
C GLU A 175 -21.58 8.65 -9.30
N LEU A 176 -22.69 7.96 -9.59
CA LEU A 176 -23.25 6.95 -8.70
C LEU A 176 -22.23 5.85 -8.41
N LEU A 177 -21.65 5.24 -9.46
CA LEU A 177 -20.75 4.11 -9.29
C LEU A 177 -19.41 4.51 -8.64
N CYS A 178 -18.89 5.71 -8.94
CA CYS A 178 -17.72 6.24 -8.23
C CYS A 178 -18.02 6.50 -6.75
N GLY A 179 -19.22 7.00 -6.44
CA GLY A 179 -19.69 7.19 -5.07
C GLY A 179 -19.77 5.88 -4.29
N GLU A 180 -20.33 4.83 -4.90
CA GLU A 180 -20.40 3.50 -4.29
C GLU A 180 -19.01 2.88 -4.09
N VAL A 181 -18.12 2.97 -5.08
CA VAL A 181 -16.74 2.45 -4.96
C VAL A 181 -15.99 3.18 -3.86
N LYS A 182 -16.12 4.51 -3.78
CA LYS A 182 -15.52 5.31 -2.72
C LYS A 182 -16.07 4.93 -1.34
N GLY A 183 -17.38 4.72 -1.23
CA GLY A 183 -18.02 4.29 0.01
C GLY A 183 -17.56 2.89 0.43
N LEU A 184 -17.50 1.95 -0.51
CA LEU A 184 -17.04 0.58 -0.28
C LEU A 184 -15.61 0.54 0.26
N LEU A 185 -14.70 1.32 -0.33
CA LEU A 185 -13.29 1.35 0.08
C LEU A 185 -13.02 2.21 1.33
N ALA A 186 -14.04 2.86 1.89
CA ALA A 186 -13.94 3.64 3.11
C ALA A 186 -14.42 2.89 4.36
N GLU A 187 -14.99 1.68 4.21
CA GLU A 187 -15.30 0.76 5.31
C GLU A 187 -14.02 0.15 5.92
#